data_AF-A0AAP0FBS9-F1
#
_entry.id   AF-A0AAP0FBS9-F1
#
_cell.length_a   1.000
_cell.length_b   1.000
_cell.length_c   1.000
_cell.angle_alpha   90.00
_cell.angle_beta   90.00
_cell.angle_gamma   90.00
#
_symmetry.space_group_name_H-M   'P 1'
#
loop_
_entity.id
_entity.type
_entity.pdbx_description
1 polymer ?
#
loop_
_entity_poly.entity_id
_entity_poly.type
_entity_poly.pdbx_seq_one_letter_code
_entity_poly.pdbx_strand_id
1 'polypeptide(L)'
;MAQSTPTHVIDVESEISCPADKMYDLLKNQLTQLPVIFPEIYKNAQVLEGDGKSLGSVRRWTYVIHHTSDEILEVDEKLTK
;
A
#
# COMPACT_ATOMS: atom_id res chain seq x y z
N MET A 1 28.85 -14.89 0.95
CA MET A 1 27.81 -15.37 0.02
C MET A 1 26.47 -15.02 0.66
N ALA A 2 25.77 -13.99 0.18
CA ALA A 2 24.47 -13.62 0.72
C ALA A 2 23.45 -14.66 0.25
N GLN A 3 22.76 -15.33 1.19
CA GLN A 3 21.68 -16.26 0.87
C GLN A 3 20.51 -15.45 0.31
N SER A 4 20.07 -15.72 -0.92
CA SER A 4 18.85 -15.10 -1.45
C SER A 4 17.65 -15.76 -0.77
N THR A 5 16.85 -14.98 -0.06
CA THR A 5 15.56 -15.44 0.46
C THR A 5 14.60 -15.77 -0.70
N PRO A 6 13.86 -16.89 -0.63
CA PRO A 6 12.88 -17.23 -1.65
C PRO A 6 11.71 -16.23 -1.61
N THR A 7 11.44 -15.61 -2.76
CA THR A 7 10.29 -14.73 -2.95
C THR A 7 9.04 -15.58 -3.14
N HIS A 8 8.06 -15.44 -2.25
CA HIS A 8 6.72 -16.00 -2.47
C HIS A 8 5.84 -14.93 -3.12
N VAL A 9 5.22 -15.27 -4.24
CA VAL A 9 4.28 -14.41 -4.95
C VAL A 9 2.87 -14.87 -4.59
N ILE A 10 2.03 -13.92 -4.16
CA ILE A 10 0.63 -14.16 -3.86
C ILE A 10 -0.17 -13.23 -4.77
N ASP A 11 -1.01 -13.81 -5.62
CA ASP A 11 -1.92 -13.07 -6.48
C ASP A 11 -3.35 -13.19 -5.94
N VAL A 12 -4.05 -12.06 -5.87
CA VAL A 12 -5.43 -11.97 -5.40
C VAL A 12 -6.23 -11.15 -6.40
N GLU A 13 -7.36 -11.69 -6.85
CA GLU A 13 -8.32 -11.01 -7.72
C GLU A 13 -9.67 -10.93 -7.01
N SER A 14 -10.33 -9.79 -7.11
CA SER A 14 -11.66 -9.58 -6.55
C SER A 14 -12.45 -8.61 -7.41
N GLU A 15 -13.74 -8.88 -7.60
CA GLU A 15 -14.65 -8.00 -8.35
C GLU A 15 -15.09 -6.84 -7.46
N ILE A 16 -14.92 -5.62 -7.97
CA ILE A 16 -15.34 -4.38 -7.30
C ILE A 16 -16.41 -3.68 -8.13
N SER A 17 -17.39 -3.07 -7.45
CA SER A 17 -18.48 -2.34 -8.10
C SER A 17 -18.08 -0.95 -8.58
N CYS A 18 -16.88 -0.46 -8.21
CA CYS A 18 -16.44 0.88 -8.55
C CYS A 18 -15.81 0.95 -9.95
N PRO A 19 -15.91 2.11 -10.64
CA PRO A 19 -15.22 2.33 -11.89
C PRO A 19 -13.70 2.18 -11.76
N ALA A 20 -13.08 1.50 -12.73
CA ALA A 20 -11.66 1.17 -12.70
C ALA A 20 -10.75 2.42 -12.66
N ASP A 21 -11.14 3.49 -13.37
CA ASP A 21 -10.44 4.78 -13.38
C ASP A 21 -10.39 5.41 -11.98
N LYS A 22 -11.47 5.32 -11.21
CA LYS A 22 -11.53 5.86 -9.85
C LYS A 22 -10.67 5.06 -8.88
N MET A 23 -10.70 3.73 -8.96
CA MET A 23 -9.87 2.90 -8.10
C MET A 23 -8.38 3.11 -8.40
N TYR A 24 -8.03 3.19 -9.69
CA TYR A 24 -6.67 3.48 -10.12
C TYR A 24 -6.21 4.86 -9.64
N ASP A 25 -7.02 5.90 -9.80
CA ASP A 25 -6.68 7.26 -9.36
C ASP A 25 -6.53 7.36 -7.84
N LEU A 26 -7.38 6.66 -7.08
CA LEU A 26 -7.26 6.58 -5.62
C LEU A 26 -5.89 6.03 -5.20
N LEU A 27 -5.48 4.89 -5.78
CA LEU A 27 -4.19 4.25 -5.47
C LEU A 27 -2.99 5.01 -6.04
N LYS A 28 -3.14 5.66 -7.19
CA LYS A 28 -2.02 6.35 -7.86
C LYS A 28 -1.79 7.75 -7.32
N ASN A 29 -2.87 8.51 -7.12
CA ASN A 29 -2.82 9.96 -6.94
C ASN A 29 -3.34 10.45 -5.60
N GLN A 30 -4.27 9.72 -4.98
CA GLN A 30 -4.95 10.14 -3.75
C GLN A 30 -4.62 9.23 -2.57
N LEU A 31 -3.48 8.57 -2.63
CA LEU A 31 -3.10 7.50 -1.70
C LEU A 31 -2.97 7.99 -0.25
N THR A 32 -2.61 9.26 -0.04
CA THR A 32 -2.59 9.89 1.29
C THR A 32 -3.99 10.11 1.89
N GLN A 33 -5.06 9.95 1.11
CA GLN A 33 -6.45 10.04 1.57
C GLN A 33 -6.97 8.69 2.09
N LEU A 34 -6.25 7.59 1.90
CA LEU A 34 -6.70 6.27 2.35
C LEU A 34 -6.97 6.21 3.87
N PRO A 35 -6.18 6.83 4.76
CA PRO A 35 -6.52 6.89 6.18
C PRO A 35 -7.80 7.67 6.50
N VAL A 36 -8.25 8.55 5.60
CA VAL A 36 -9.50 9.30 5.76
C VAL A 36 -10.69 8.49 5.24
N ILE A 37 -10.50 7.75 4.14
CA ILE A 37 -11.57 6.99 3.47
C ILE A 37 -11.81 5.64 4.18
N PHE A 38 -10.74 4.98 4.63
CA PHE A 38 -10.74 3.67 5.27
C PHE A 38 -9.93 3.71 6.59
N PRO A 39 -10.32 4.55 7.56
CA PRO A 39 -9.59 4.77 8.81
C PRO A 39 -9.47 3.51 9.67
N GLU A 40 -10.36 2.53 9.50
CA GLU A 40 -10.33 1.25 10.18
C GLU A 40 -9.12 0.41 9.76
N ILE A 41 -8.77 0.43 8.47
CA ILE A 41 -7.64 -0.32 7.90
C ILE A 41 -6.37 0.52 7.92
N TYR A 42 -6.38 1.71 7.30
CA TYR A 42 -5.19 2.54 7.14
C TYR A 42 -5.14 3.61 8.22
N LYS A 43 -4.07 3.61 9.02
CA LYS A 43 -3.83 4.62 10.07
C LYS A 43 -3.00 5.79 9.57
N ASN A 44 -2.10 5.53 8.60
CA ASN A 44 -1.24 6.57 8.05
C ASN A 44 -0.70 6.15 6.67
N ALA A 45 -0.39 7.15 5.85
CA ALA A 45 0.26 7.01 4.57
C ALA A 45 1.21 8.20 4.36
N GLN A 46 2.51 7.94 4.32
CA GLN A 46 3.55 8.97 4.22
C GLN A 46 4.44 8.75 3.01
N VAL A 47 4.88 9.85 2.40
CA VAL A 47 5.93 9.83 1.37
C VAL A 47 7.25 10.09 2.08
N LEU A 48 8.17 9.12 2.03
CA LEU A 48 9.50 9.23 2.63
C LEU A 48 10.50 9.83 1.63
N GLU A 49 10.38 9.46 0.35
CA GLU A 49 11.25 9.92 -0.73
C GLU A 49 10.45 10.17 -2.02
N GLY A 50 10.81 11.22 -2.76
CA GLY A 50 10.18 11.56 -4.04
C GLY A 50 8.82 12.23 -3.91
N ASP A 51 7.95 11.99 -4.88
CA ASP A 51 6.59 12.57 -4.96
C ASP A 51 5.48 11.57 -4.55
N GLY A 52 5.87 10.33 -4.22
CA GLY A 52 4.95 9.24 -3.85
C GLY A 52 4.20 8.60 -5.02
N LYS A 53 4.46 9.04 -6.26
CA LYS A 53 3.72 8.64 -7.46
C LYS A 53 4.64 8.10 -8.55
N SER A 54 5.80 8.72 -8.72
CA SER A 54 6.80 8.39 -9.72
C SER A 54 7.65 7.20 -9.25
N LEU A 55 8.16 6.43 -10.22
CA LEU A 55 9.10 5.34 -9.95
C LEU A 55 10.30 5.86 -9.15
N GLY A 56 10.76 5.06 -8.20
CA GLY A 56 11.83 5.43 -7.27
C GLY A 56 11.35 6.12 -6.00
N SER A 57 10.09 6.56 -5.91
CA SER A 57 9.53 7.07 -4.65
C SER A 57 9.44 5.97 -3.60
N VAL A 58 9.58 6.37 -2.33
CA VAL A 58 9.41 5.49 -1.17
C VAL A 58 8.24 5.97 -0.33
N ARG A 59 7.34 5.06 0.01
CA ARG A 59 6.14 5.32 0.81
C ARG A 59 6.17 4.49 2.08
N ARG A 60 5.73 5.05 3.21
CA ARG A 60 5.47 4.33 4.44
C ARG A 60 3.99 4.18 4.67
N TRP A 61 3.56 2.95 4.88
CA TRP A 61 2.20 2.57 5.19
C TRP A 61 2.09 2.20 6.65
N THR A 62 1.03 2.65 7.32
CA THR A 62 0.65 2.17 8.65
C THR A 62 -0.78 1.64 8.57
N TYR A 63 -0.98 0.34 8.78
CA TYR A 63 -2.29 -0.29 8.65
C TYR A 63 -2.50 -1.42 9.66
N VAL A 64 -3.77 -1.81 9.87
CA VAL A 64 -4.18 -2.89 10.77
C VAL A 64 -4.55 -4.13 9.98
N ILE A 65 -4.06 -5.31 10.38
CA ILE A 65 -4.49 -6.60 9.84
C ILE A 65 -5.44 -7.29 10.81
N HIS A 66 -6.73 -7.31 10.52
CA HIS A 66 -7.77 -7.82 11.43
C HIS A 66 -7.84 -9.36 11.59
N HIS A 67 -6.93 -10.14 11.02
CA HIS A 67 -7.12 -11.60 10.89
C HIS A 67 -6.58 -12.44 12.06
N THR A 68 -5.66 -11.91 12.87
CA THR A 68 -5.00 -12.72 13.93
C THR A 68 -4.76 -11.96 15.23
N SER A 69 -4.62 -10.63 15.18
CA SER A 69 -4.57 -9.67 16.28
C SER A 69 -4.73 -8.28 15.63
N ASP A 70 -5.30 -7.28 16.29
CA ASP A 70 -5.32 -5.89 15.76
C ASP A 70 -3.91 -5.28 15.80
N GLU A 71 -3.00 -5.91 15.06
CA GLU A 71 -1.61 -5.54 14.96
C GLU A 71 -1.48 -4.42 13.95
N ILE A 72 -0.82 -3.35 14.37
CA ILE A 72 -0.46 -2.23 13.52
C ILE A 72 0.87 -2.58 12.86
N LEU A 73 0.86 -2.67 11.54
CA LEU A 73 2.07 -2.89 10.75
C LEU A 73 2.52 -1.59 10.08
N GLU A 74 3.84 -1.43 10.06
CA GLU A 74 4.51 -0.37 9.30
C GLU A 74 5.35 -0.98 8.18
N VAL A 75 5.07 -0.58 6.94
CA VAL A 75 5.75 -1.12 5.76
C VAL A 75 6.25 -0.01 4.86
N ASP A 76 7.53 -0.09 4.50
CA ASP A 76 8.14 0.77 3.49
C ASP A 76 8.05 0.10 2.13
N GLU A 77 7.38 0.77 1.21
CA GLU A 77 7.21 0.34 -0.16
C GLU A 77 8.02 1.24 -1.09
N LYS A 78 8.84 0.63 -1.94
CA LYS A 78 9.53 1.32 -3.02
C LYS A 78 8.81 1.08 -4.33
N LEU A 79 8.41 2.17 -5.01
CA LEU A 79 7.79 2.07 -6.33
C LEU A 79 8.82 1.65 -7.38
N THR A 80 8.70 0.41 -7.85
CA THR A 80 9.50 -0.15 -8.94
C THR A 80 8.64 -0.47 -10.16
N LYS A 81 9.29 -0.66 -11.31
CA LYS A 81 8.65 -1.07 -12.57
C LYS A 81 8.06 -2.48 -12.50
#